data_AF-A0A7Y4U4P2-F1
#
_entry.id   AF-A0A7Y4U4P2-F1
#
_cell.length_a   1.000
_cell.length_b   1.000
_cell.length_c   1.000
_cell.angle_alpha   90.00
_cell.angle_beta   90.00
_cell.angle_gamma   90.00
#
_symmetry.space_group_name_H-M   'P 1'
#
loop_
_entity.id
_entity.type
_entity.pdbx_description
1 polymer ?
#
loop_
_entity_poly.entity_id
_entity_poly.type
_entity_poly.pdbx_seq_one_letter_code
_entity_poly.pdbx_strand_id
1 'polypeptide(L)'
;AGQWRPPFGDLVELPTAERSALDQLLAAAGLQYFIADARQLRGSAPDYARQSPCNLYWVNGRASSSAPVALFTRDFETTARVWQHDGGYPGDPAYLEFHKKQGEGGLRYWRITDRRTELADKQPYRPEWALAQVRAHATHFARMLRERLHGHWRQTGERGIVVAAFDTELFGHWWFEGPQWISELLRQITTDGDVTLTTCQEYLNHSPPRRTVQLTESSWGDGGDHRVWWQAGTRQLWHDLYLAEGEMWRLAQQLHGRMLDRQVARIVQQCGCELLLLQSSDWPFMIGTGNTADHARRRFALHYKNFQSCHAWATRVLGGETLAEEELRELEEMERQDGIFHELDLGMFLVENPPAASSARGMVESSRPRAIVRLKDRFPQ
;
A
#
# COMPACT_ATOMS: atom_id res chain seq x y z
N ALA A 1 8.23 -13.35 -14.48
CA ALA A 1 7.47 -12.61 -15.50
C ALA A 1 6.22 -13.40 -15.86
N GLY A 2 5.10 -12.72 -16.10
CA GLY A 2 3.85 -13.35 -16.53
C GLY A 2 3.10 -12.45 -17.51
N GLN A 3 2.20 -13.03 -18.30
CA GLN A 3 1.31 -12.27 -19.16
C GLN A 3 0.34 -11.47 -18.31
N TRP A 4 0.32 -10.15 -18.52
CA TRP A 4 -0.58 -9.24 -17.86
C TRP A 4 -1.46 -8.55 -18.90
N ARG A 5 -2.75 -8.45 -18.58
CA ARG A 5 -3.74 -7.70 -19.38
C ARG A 5 -4.11 -6.43 -18.63
N PRO A 6 -4.15 -5.26 -19.28
CA PRO A 6 -4.69 -4.07 -18.66
C PRO A 6 -6.10 -4.27 -18.14
N PRO A 7 -6.46 -3.64 -17.01
CA PRO A 7 -7.84 -3.46 -16.60
C PRO A 7 -8.71 -3.10 -17.80
N PHE A 8 -9.83 -3.82 -17.91
CA PHE A 8 -10.83 -3.68 -18.97
C PHE A 8 -10.47 -4.19 -20.37
N GLY A 9 -9.21 -4.49 -20.68
CA GLY A 9 -8.80 -5.32 -21.85
C GLY A 9 -9.14 -4.81 -23.26
N ASP A 10 -9.92 -3.73 -23.36
CA ASP A 10 -10.42 -3.09 -24.57
C ASP A 10 -9.84 -1.68 -24.77
N LEU A 11 -8.91 -1.28 -23.91
CA LEU A 11 -8.04 -0.13 -24.12
C LEU A 11 -7.06 -0.48 -25.26
N VAL A 12 -7.47 -0.19 -26.50
CA VAL A 12 -6.78 -0.56 -27.76
C VAL A 12 -5.28 -0.19 -27.77
N GLU A 13 -4.90 0.80 -26.97
CA GLU A 13 -3.56 1.38 -26.93
C GLU A 13 -2.57 0.65 -26.00
N LEU A 14 -3.05 -0.32 -25.19
CA LEU A 14 -2.20 -1.12 -24.31
C LEU A 14 -2.37 -2.63 -24.56
N PRO A 15 -1.45 -3.25 -25.33
CA PRO A 15 -1.53 -4.68 -25.56
C PRO A 15 -1.24 -5.46 -24.28
N THR A 16 -1.68 -6.74 -24.27
CA THR A 16 -1.18 -7.70 -23.28
C THR A 16 0.34 -7.73 -23.36
N ALA A 17 1.01 -7.63 -22.21
CA ALA A 17 2.46 -7.57 -22.15
C ALA A 17 3.00 -8.48 -21.06
N GLU A 18 4.25 -8.92 -21.24
CA GLU A 18 4.98 -9.54 -20.15
C GLU A 18 5.42 -8.46 -19.16
N ARG A 19 5.10 -8.66 -17.89
CA ARG A 19 5.60 -7.82 -16.80
C ARG A 19 6.45 -8.64 -15.84
N SER A 20 7.50 -8.02 -15.32
CA SER A 20 8.23 -8.54 -14.16
C SER A 20 7.26 -8.76 -13.01
N ALA A 21 7.41 -9.87 -12.30
CA ALA A 21 6.61 -10.13 -11.12
C ALA A 21 7.02 -9.17 -9.99
N LEU A 22 6.12 -8.91 -9.04
CA LEU A 22 6.35 -7.93 -7.97
C LEU A 22 7.60 -8.25 -7.14
N ASP A 23 7.84 -9.53 -6.82
CA ASP A 23 9.04 -9.99 -6.11
C ASP A 23 10.32 -9.66 -6.86
N GLN A 24 10.32 -9.69 -8.20
CA GLN A 24 11.47 -9.33 -9.02
C GLN A 24 11.75 -7.82 -8.96
N LEU A 25 10.70 -7.00 -8.97
CA LEU A 25 10.82 -5.54 -8.83
C LEU A 25 11.33 -5.15 -7.43
N LEU A 26 10.79 -5.77 -6.39
CA LEU A 26 11.22 -5.58 -5.00
C LEU A 26 12.70 -5.98 -4.82
N ALA A 27 13.10 -7.15 -5.35
CA ALA A 27 14.48 -7.62 -5.31
C ALA A 27 15.44 -6.64 -6.00
N ALA A 28 15.06 -6.12 -7.17
CA ALA A 28 15.87 -5.15 -7.91
C ALA A 28 16.03 -3.81 -7.16
N ALA A 29 15.00 -3.42 -6.38
CA ALA A 29 15.06 -2.26 -5.50
C ALA A 29 15.85 -2.52 -4.19
N GLY A 30 16.31 -3.75 -3.95
CA GLY A 30 17.02 -4.15 -2.72
C GLY A 30 16.11 -4.45 -1.53
N LEU A 31 14.80 -4.57 -1.74
CA LEU A 31 13.83 -4.92 -0.71
C LEU A 31 13.85 -6.44 -0.46
N GLN A 32 13.92 -6.82 0.81
CA GLN A 32 14.14 -8.21 1.21
C GLN A 32 12.87 -8.97 1.58
N TYR A 33 11.78 -8.26 1.89
CA TYR A 33 10.51 -8.88 2.25
C TYR A 33 9.31 -7.98 1.97
N PHE A 34 8.12 -8.58 1.96
CA PHE A 34 6.84 -7.88 2.02
C PHE A 34 5.81 -8.71 2.80
N ILE A 35 4.64 -8.13 3.05
CA ILE A 35 3.54 -8.75 3.78
C ILE A 35 2.38 -9.00 2.82
N ALA A 36 1.73 -10.16 2.93
CA ALA A 36 0.46 -10.42 2.26
C ALA A 36 -0.58 -11.04 3.20
N ASP A 37 -1.83 -11.17 2.74
CA ASP A 37 -2.90 -11.77 3.55
C ASP A 37 -2.83 -13.31 3.60
N ALA A 38 -3.23 -13.90 4.72
CA ALA A 38 -3.31 -15.36 4.87
C ALA A 38 -4.24 -16.04 3.86
N ARG A 39 -5.24 -15.33 3.31
CA ARG A 39 -6.09 -15.86 2.23
C ARG A 39 -5.28 -16.11 0.96
N GLN A 40 -4.35 -15.21 0.61
CA GLN A 40 -3.47 -15.40 -0.55
C GLN A 40 -2.58 -16.63 -0.36
N LEU A 41 -2.02 -16.77 0.84
CA LEU A 41 -1.17 -17.91 1.17
C LEU A 41 -1.93 -19.24 0.98
N ARG A 42 -3.14 -19.36 1.52
CA ARG A 42 -3.99 -20.58 1.35
C ARG A 42 -4.34 -20.89 -0.11
N GLY A 43 -4.34 -19.88 -0.98
CA GLY A 43 -4.59 -19.98 -2.42
C GLY A 43 -3.35 -20.22 -3.28
N SER A 44 -2.17 -20.40 -2.67
CA SER A 44 -0.89 -20.42 -3.39
C SER A 44 -0.21 -21.80 -3.40
N ALA A 45 0.46 -22.12 -4.52
CA ALA A 45 1.23 -23.36 -4.69
C ALA A 45 2.53 -23.34 -3.86
N PRO A 46 3.16 -24.50 -3.57
CA PRO A 46 2.75 -25.87 -3.95
C PRO A 46 1.73 -26.51 -2.99
N ASP A 47 1.68 -26.06 -1.74
CA ASP A 47 0.96 -26.73 -0.65
C ASP A 47 -0.21 -25.90 -0.09
N TYR A 48 -1.17 -25.54 -0.94
CA TYR A 48 -2.35 -24.69 -0.66
C TYR A 48 -2.92 -24.81 0.76
N ALA A 49 -3.27 -26.03 1.20
CA ALA A 49 -3.95 -26.26 2.48
C ALA A 49 -3.01 -26.38 3.70
N ARG A 50 -1.70 -26.55 3.49
CA ARG A 50 -0.73 -26.79 4.58
C ARG A 50 0.11 -25.56 4.92
N GLN A 51 -0.01 -24.49 4.13
CA GLN A 51 0.66 -23.24 4.42
C GLN A 51 0.04 -22.58 5.66
N SER A 52 0.90 -22.19 6.60
CA SER A 52 0.55 -21.49 7.83
C SER A 52 1.04 -20.05 7.75
N PRO A 53 0.25 -19.05 8.20
CA PRO A 53 0.71 -17.66 8.31
C PRO A 53 1.82 -17.49 9.37
N CYS A 54 2.05 -18.50 10.22
CA CYS A 54 3.13 -18.47 11.20
C CYS A 54 4.50 -18.84 10.66
N ASN A 55 4.56 -19.33 9.41
CA ASN A 55 5.81 -19.61 8.71
C ASN A 55 6.21 -18.44 7.81
N LEU A 56 7.51 -18.34 7.53
CA LEU A 56 8.03 -17.52 6.44
C LEU A 56 8.20 -18.36 5.17
N TYR A 57 8.09 -17.71 4.01
CA TYR A 57 8.29 -18.33 2.70
C TYR A 57 9.22 -17.52 1.82
N TRP A 58 10.04 -18.17 0.99
CA TRP A 58 10.66 -17.52 -0.17
C TRP A 58 9.67 -17.49 -1.32
N VAL A 59 9.40 -16.31 -1.88
CA VAL A 59 8.60 -16.21 -3.11
C VAL A 59 9.40 -16.78 -4.26
N ASN A 60 8.80 -17.70 -5.03
CA ASN A 60 9.40 -18.42 -6.16
C ASN A 60 10.69 -19.22 -5.84
N GLY A 61 11.07 -19.31 -4.56
CA GLY A 61 12.25 -20.03 -4.07
C GLY A 61 13.59 -19.30 -4.28
N ARG A 62 14.60 -19.62 -3.46
CA ARG A 62 15.92 -18.94 -3.48
C ARG A 62 16.70 -19.13 -4.77
N ALA A 63 16.45 -20.20 -5.52
CA ALA A 63 17.17 -20.50 -6.76
C ALA A 63 16.64 -19.70 -7.97
N SER A 64 15.48 -19.04 -7.84
CA SER A 64 14.85 -18.28 -8.93
C SER A 64 15.41 -16.87 -9.10
N SER A 65 16.17 -16.36 -8.12
CA SER A 65 16.75 -15.02 -8.11
C SER A 65 18.04 -15.00 -7.30
N SER A 66 19.01 -14.19 -7.70
CA SER A 66 20.22 -13.92 -6.90
C SER A 66 19.91 -13.16 -5.61
N ALA A 67 18.74 -12.53 -5.51
CA ALA A 67 18.22 -11.85 -4.33
C ALA A 67 16.75 -12.26 -4.11
N PRO A 68 16.46 -13.37 -3.40
CA PRO A 68 15.09 -13.80 -3.15
C PRO A 68 14.40 -12.92 -2.11
N VAL A 69 13.11 -12.70 -2.30
CA VAL A 69 12.27 -11.90 -1.39
C VAL A 69 11.47 -12.83 -0.48
N ALA A 70 11.49 -12.54 0.82
CA ALA A 70 10.72 -13.27 1.81
C ALA A 70 9.27 -12.76 1.91
N LEU A 71 8.35 -13.68 2.17
CA LEU A 71 6.95 -13.37 2.42
C LEU A 71 6.66 -13.55 3.92
N PHE A 72 6.17 -12.47 4.52
CA PHE A 72 5.42 -12.50 5.76
C PHE A 72 3.93 -12.54 5.46
N THR A 73 3.16 -13.13 6.36
CA THR A 73 1.72 -13.29 6.15
C THR A 73 0.94 -12.73 7.32
N ARG A 74 0.03 -11.79 7.05
CA ARG A 74 -0.93 -11.27 8.01
C ARG A 74 -1.79 -12.42 8.53
N ASP A 75 -1.76 -12.67 9.84
CA ASP A 75 -2.58 -13.70 10.46
C ASP A 75 -4.00 -13.20 10.69
N PHE A 76 -4.86 -13.42 9.68
CA PHE A 76 -6.24 -12.92 9.68
C PHE A 76 -7.03 -13.34 10.93
N GLU A 77 -6.83 -14.58 11.42
CA GLU A 77 -7.54 -15.08 12.60
C GLU A 77 -7.22 -14.28 13.86
N THR A 78 -5.95 -13.86 13.99
CA THR A 78 -5.49 -13.01 15.09
C THR A 78 -5.98 -11.58 14.89
N THR A 79 -5.86 -11.00 13.70
CA THR A 79 -6.25 -9.61 13.44
C THR A 79 -7.77 -9.39 13.46
N ALA A 80 -8.56 -10.43 13.16
CA ALA A 80 -10.02 -10.34 13.12
C ALA A 80 -10.63 -9.87 14.45
N ARG A 81 -10.02 -10.16 15.60
CA ARG A 81 -10.55 -9.67 16.89
C ARG A 81 -10.44 -8.17 17.10
N VAL A 82 -9.57 -7.49 16.35
CA VAL A 82 -9.48 -6.04 16.36
C VAL A 82 -10.28 -5.45 15.18
N TRP A 83 -10.22 -6.08 14.01
CA TRP A 83 -10.84 -5.60 12.76
C TRP A 83 -12.33 -5.93 12.59
N GLN A 84 -12.87 -6.90 13.32
CA GLN A 84 -14.27 -7.28 13.15
C GLN A 84 -15.18 -6.10 13.51
N HIS A 85 -15.92 -5.64 12.50
CA HIS A 85 -16.94 -4.62 12.67
C HIS A 85 -17.89 -5.00 13.81
N ASP A 86 -18.32 -6.26 13.85
CA ASP A 86 -19.19 -6.78 14.90
C ASP A 86 -18.39 -7.63 15.89
N GLY A 87 -18.28 -7.16 17.13
CA GLY A 87 -17.67 -7.91 18.23
C GLY A 87 -16.14 -7.83 18.33
N GLY A 88 -15.49 -6.99 17.53
CA GLY A 88 -14.09 -6.61 17.75
C GLY A 88 -13.92 -5.64 18.93
N TYR A 89 -12.69 -5.57 19.48
CA TYR A 89 -12.41 -4.71 20.65
C TYR A 89 -12.83 -3.25 20.46
N PRO A 90 -12.56 -2.58 19.33
CA PRO A 90 -12.96 -1.18 19.13
C PRO A 90 -14.45 -0.90 19.30
N GLY A 91 -15.29 -1.92 19.18
CA GLY A 91 -16.74 -1.82 19.34
C GLY A 91 -17.25 -1.90 20.78
N ASP A 92 -16.38 -1.98 21.78
CA ASP A 92 -16.77 -2.16 23.18
C ASP A 92 -17.63 -0.99 23.69
N PRO A 93 -18.74 -1.27 24.41
CA PRO A 93 -19.60 -0.26 25.02
C PRO A 93 -18.90 0.83 25.84
N ALA A 94 -17.74 0.56 26.43
CA ALA A 94 -17.00 1.49 27.26
C ALA A 94 -16.15 2.48 26.46
N TYR A 95 -15.81 2.18 25.21
CA TYR A 95 -14.94 3.01 24.38
C TYR A 95 -15.64 4.23 23.79
N LEU A 96 -14.85 5.24 23.44
CA LEU A 96 -15.32 6.51 22.91
C LEU A 96 -16.08 6.32 21.57
N GLU A 97 -17.26 6.90 21.46
CA GLU A 97 -18.07 6.89 20.25
C GLU A 97 -17.48 7.85 19.21
N PHE A 98 -17.10 7.29 18.05
CA PHE A 98 -16.48 8.05 16.97
C PHE A 98 -17.44 9.04 16.31
N HIS A 99 -18.71 8.65 16.14
CA HIS A 99 -19.67 9.37 15.30
C HIS A 99 -20.39 10.51 16.03
N LYS A 100 -20.49 10.44 17.37
CA LYS A 100 -21.18 11.46 18.16
C LYS A 100 -20.24 12.60 18.56
N LYS A 101 -20.42 13.74 17.90
CA LYS A 101 -19.59 14.94 18.06
C LYS A 101 -20.42 16.11 18.61
N GLN A 102 -19.81 16.96 19.41
CA GLN A 102 -20.43 18.16 19.98
C GLN A 102 -19.88 19.44 19.35
N GLY A 103 -20.81 20.29 18.90
CA GLY A 103 -20.51 21.63 18.39
C GLY A 103 -19.61 21.63 17.14
N GLU A 104 -19.21 22.82 16.73
CA GLU A 104 -18.34 23.01 15.55
C GLU A 104 -16.93 22.44 15.76
N GLY A 105 -16.47 22.37 17.02
CA GLY A 105 -15.16 21.81 17.37
C GLY A 105 -15.06 20.29 17.25
N GLY A 106 -16.17 19.58 17.01
CA GLY A 106 -16.16 18.15 16.73
C GLY A 106 -15.71 17.25 17.89
N LEU A 107 -15.71 17.75 19.12
CA LEU A 107 -15.25 17.00 20.30
C LEU A 107 -16.21 15.86 20.64
N ARG A 108 -15.66 14.74 21.09
CA ARG A 108 -16.40 13.50 21.38
C ARG A 108 -16.43 13.28 22.90
N TYR A 109 -17.62 13.09 23.47
CA TYR A 109 -17.82 12.99 24.93
C TYR A 109 -18.63 11.76 25.37
N TRP A 110 -19.00 10.91 24.43
CA TRP A 110 -19.89 9.77 24.67
C TRP A 110 -19.17 8.47 24.39
N ARG A 111 -19.60 7.42 25.07
CA ARG A 111 -19.15 6.05 24.79
C ARG A 111 -20.08 5.35 23.82
N ILE A 112 -19.61 4.29 23.19
CA ILE A 112 -20.37 3.47 22.24
C ILE A 112 -21.68 2.99 22.86
N THR A 113 -21.74 2.70 24.17
CA THR A 113 -22.96 2.33 24.91
C THR A 113 -23.55 0.99 24.50
N ASP A 114 -24.03 0.90 23.28
CA ASP A 114 -24.40 -0.28 22.52
C ASP A 114 -24.31 0.13 21.03
N ARG A 115 -23.90 -0.79 20.16
CA ARG A 115 -23.75 -0.51 18.72
C ARG A 115 -25.09 -0.24 18.03
N ARG A 116 -26.21 -0.72 18.58
CA ARG A 116 -27.56 -0.58 18.06
C ARG A 116 -28.31 0.63 18.61
N THR A 117 -27.80 1.22 19.68
CA THR A 117 -28.40 2.42 20.28
C THR A 117 -28.19 3.63 19.38
N GLU A 118 -29.24 4.44 19.23
CA GLU A 118 -29.18 5.68 18.48
C GLU A 118 -28.15 6.66 19.06
N LEU A 119 -27.63 7.56 18.23
CA LEU A 119 -26.65 8.54 18.70
C LEU A 119 -27.19 9.39 19.86
N ALA A 120 -28.48 9.72 19.88
CA ALA A 120 -29.09 10.51 20.95
C ALA A 120 -28.90 9.86 22.34
N ASP A 121 -29.04 8.54 22.41
CA ASP A 121 -29.09 7.76 23.65
C ASP A 121 -27.71 7.25 24.12
N LYS A 122 -26.64 7.54 23.38
CA LYS A 122 -25.27 7.25 23.80
C LYS A 122 -24.97 7.95 25.12
N GLN A 123 -24.44 7.21 26.08
CA GLN A 123 -24.14 7.68 27.43
C GLN A 123 -22.77 8.38 27.51
N PRO A 124 -22.54 9.22 28.54
CA PRO A 124 -21.25 9.90 28.73
C PRO A 124 -20.07 8.92 28.82
N TYR A 125 -18.94 9.31 28.22
CA TYR A 125 -17.69 8.56 28.28
C TYR A 125 -17.10 8.57 29.70
N ARG A 126 -16.53 7.43 30.11
CA ARG A 126 -15.92 7.19 31.42
C ARG A 126 -14.52 6.61 31.20
N PRO A 127 -13.46 7.44 31.24
CA PRO A 127 -12.09 7.01 30.95
C PRO A 127 -11.65 5.78 31.75
N GLU A 128 -12.06 5.70 33.01
CA GLU A 128 -11.75 4.59 33.91
C GLU A 128 -12.33 3.25 33.43
N TRP A 129 -13.52 3.24 32.83
CA TRP A 129 -14.13 2.03 32.26
C TRP A 129 -13.40 1.61 30.99
N ALA A 130 -13.10 2.57 30.13
CA ALA A 130 -12.34 2.34 28.91
C ALA A 130 -10.94 1.77 29.21
N LEU A 131 -10.22 2.34 30.19
CA LEU A 131 -8.91 1.84 30.62
C LEU A 131 -8.98 0.43 31.24
N ALA A 132 -10.06 0.10 31.94
CA ALA A 132 -10.27 -1.27 32.40
C ALA A 132 -10.43 -2.25 31.24
N GLN A 133 -11.18 -1.87 30.19
CA GLN A 133 -11.34 -2.70 28.99
C GLN A 133 -10.07 -2.78 28.16
N VAL A 134 -9.29 -1.70 28.06
CA VAL A 134 -7.95 -1.74 27.45
C VAL A 134 -7.11 -2.86 28.05
N ARG A 135 -7.04 -2.95 29.39
CA ARG A 135 -6.28 -4.01 30.06
C ARG A 135 -6.82 -5.39 29.75
N ALA A 136 -8.14 -5.58 29.82
CA ALA A 136 -8.78 -6.86 29.54
C ALA A 136 -8.55 -7.31 28.08
N HIS A 137 -8.70 -6.42 27.11
CA HIS A 137 -8.48 -6.70 25.69
C HIS A 137 -7.01 -6.95 25.38
N ALA A 138 -6.07 -6.25 26.02
CA ALA A 138 -4.65 -6.51 25.89
C ALA A 138 -4.29 -7.91 26.41
N THR A 139 -4.80 -8.29 27.59
CA THR A 139 -4.61 -9.64 28.16
C THR A 139 -5.20 -10.72 27.25
N HIS A 140 -6.40 -10.50 26.72
CA HIS A 140 -7.02 -11.43 25.79
C HIS A 140 -6.17 -11.62 24.52
N PHE A 141 -5.69 -10.53 23.94
CA PHE A 141 -4.90 -10.58 22.72
C PHE A 141 -3.51 -11.20 22.95
N ALA A 142 -2.83 -10.87 24.05
CA ALA A 142 -1.57 -11.50 24.44
C ALA A 142 -1.72 -13.02 24.60
N ARG A 143 -2.80 -13.47 25.25
CA ARG A 143 -3.13 -14.90 25.36
C ARG A 143 -3.33 -15.54 23.99
N MET A 144 -4.06 -14.90 23.07
CA MET A 144 -4.26 -15.41 21.71
C MET A 144 -2.94 -15.58 20.97
N LEU A 145 -2.04 -14.59 21.03
CA LEU A 145 -0.72 -14.66 20.40
C LEU A 145 0.07 -15.85 20.93
N ARG A 146 0.09 -16.03 22.26
CA ARG A 146 0.76 -17.15 22.91
C ARG A 146 0.16 -18.49 22.49
N GLU A 147 -1.17 -18.62 22.50
CA GLU A 147 -1.86 -19.85 22.08
C GLU A 147 -1.57 -20.18 20.60
N ARG A 148 -1.54 -19.16 19.73
CA ARG A 148 -1.22 -19.30 18.31
C ARG A 148 0.20 -19.82 18.11
N LEU A 149 1.18 -19.21 18.77
CA LEU A 149 2.60 -19.58 18.67
C LEU A 149 2.90 -20.94 19.33
N HIS A 150 2.33 -21.23 20.51
CA HIS A 150 2.45 -22.54 21.16
C HIS A 150 1.74 -23.64 20.36
N GLY A 151 0.61 -23.33 19.73
CA GLY A 151 -0.07 -24.23 18.80
C GLY A 151 0.83 -24.60 17.62
N HIS A 152 1.44 -23.59 17.00
CA HIS A 152 2.40 -23.78 15.91
C HIS A 152 3.60 -24.64 16.35
N TRP A 153 4.26 -24.27 17.44
CA TRP A 153 5.41 -25.00 17.99
C TRP A 153 5.07 -26.47 18.28
N ARG A 154 3.92 -26.76 18.90
CA ARG A 154 3.48 -28.14 19.18
C ARG A 154 3.25 -28.97 17.92
N GLN A 155 2.83 -28.34 16.83
CA GLN A 155 2.55 -29.02 15.56
C GLN A 155 3.79 -29.23 14.70
N THR A 156 4.73 -28.27 14.71
CA THR A 156 5.86 -28.25 13.77
C THR A 156 7.22 -28.50 14.43
N GLY A 157 7.35 -28.26 15.74
CA GLY A 157 8.63 -28.20 16.43
C GLY A 157 9.49 -27.00 16.04
N GLU A 158 8.94 -26.04 15.29
CA GLU A 158 9.63 -24.86 14.79
C GLU A 158 9.07 -23.59 15.45
N ARG A 159 9.93 -22.58 15.63
CA ARG A 159 9.48 -21.24 16.04
C ARG A 159 8.66 -20.62 14.92
N GLY A 160 7.53 -20.03 15.28
CA GLY A 160 6.69 -19.26 14.35
C GLY A 160 6.75 -17.77 14.65
N ILE A 161 6.20 -16.97 13.73
CA ILE A 161 5.92 -15.55 13.92
C ILE A 161 4.41 -15.30 13.80
N VAL A 162 3.87 -14.27 14.43
CA VAL A 162 2.51 -13.78 14.12
C VAL A 162 2.64 -12.35 13.65
N VAL A 163 2.22 -12.08 12.41
CA VAL A 163 2.18 -10.72 11.86
C VAL A 163 0.75 -10.20 11.93
N ALA A 164 0.54 -9.21 12.79
CA ALA A 164 -0.73 -8.53 12.94
C ALA A 164 -0.64 -7.13 12.31
N ALA A 165 -1.14 -6.99 11.08
CA ALA A 165 -1.09 -5.76 10.31
C ALA A 165 -2.44 -5.02 10.35
N PHE A 166 -2.40 -3.72 10.62
CA PHE A 166 -3.55 -2.84 10.79
C PHE A 166 -3.26 -1.48 10.12
N ASP A 167 -4.31 -0.77 9.71
CA ASP A 167 -4.18 0.63 9.32
C ASP A 167 -3.83 1.47 10.55
N THR A 168 -2.82 2.32 10.45
CA THR A 168 -2.31 3.08 11.60
C THR A 168 -3.39 3.97 12.22
N GLU A 169 -4.25 4.57 11.40
CA GLU A 169 -5.36 5.42 11.87
C GLU A 169 -6.42 4.66 12.69
N LEU A 170 -6.42 3.32 12.67
CA LEU A 170 -7.24 2.56 13.61
C LEU A 170 -6.95 2.98 15.04
N PHE A 171 -5.68 3.19 15.39
CA PHE A 171 -5.26 3.46 16.76
C PHE A 171 -5.19 4.97 17.03
N GLY A 172 -6.23 5.49 17.69
CA GLY A 172 -6.32 6.86 18.20
C GLY A 172 -7.33 7.71 17.43
N HIS A 173 -7.55 7.40 16.15
CA HIS A 173 -8.59 8.07 15.34
C HIS A 173 -9.91 7.30 15.40
N TRP A 174 -9.99 6.12 14.78
CA TRP A 174 -11.19 5.27 14.75
C TRP A 174 -11.46 4.62 16.10
N TRP A 175 -10.43 4.02 16.70
CA TRP A 175 -10.45 3.50 18.06
C TRP A 175 -9.60 4.39 18.95
N PHE A 176 -10.27 5.27 19.71
CA PHE A 176 -9.58 6.30 20.49
C PHE A 176 -8.57 5.73 21.49
N GLU A 177 -8.90 4.61 22.12
CA GLU A 177 -8.08 3.94 23.14
C GLU A 177 -7.03 2.99 22.55
N GLY A 178 -6.96 2.88 21.22
CA GLY A 178 -6.03 2.01 20.51
C GLY A 178 -4.56 2.19 20.90
N PRO A 179 -4.02 3.42 21.03
CA PRO A 179 -2.64 3.63 21.45
C PRO A 179 -2.37 3.13 22.88
N GLN A 180 -3.31 3.34 23.81
CA GLN A 180 -3.21 2.81 25.18
C GLN A 180 -3.25 1.28 25.16
N TRP A 181 -4.06 0.68 24.30
CA TRP A 181 -4.09 -0.77 24.12
C TRP A 181 -2.80 -1.34 23.56
N ILE A 182 -2.18 -0.71 22.55
CA ILE A 182 -0.86 -1.12 22.06
C ILE A 182 0.16 -1.06 23.20
N SER A 183 0.22 0.06 23.93
CA SER A 183 1.15 0.24 25.05
C SER A 183 0.97 -0.85 26.12
N GLU A 184 -0.27 -1.13 26.50
CA GLU A 184 -0.58 -2.13 27.52
C GLU A 184 -0.28 -3.56 27.04
N LEU A 185 -0.58 -3.87 25.78
CA LEU A 185 -0.26 -5.15 25.16
C LEU A 185 1.26 -5.41 25.15
N LEU A 186 2.05 -4.44 24.70
CA LEU A 186 3.52 -4.57 24.66
C LEU A 186 4.09 -4.76 26.07
N ARG A 187 3.56 -4.05 27.07
CA ARG A 187 3.95 -4.20 28.47
C ARG A 187 3.65 -5.61 29.00
N GLN A 188 2.45 -6.13 28.74
CA GLN A 188 2.06 -7.48 29.18
C GLN A 188 2.92 -8.56 28.51
N ILE A 189 3.11 -8.49 27.18
CA ILE A 189 3.95 -9.44 26.44
C ILE A 189 5.38 -9.47 27.00
N THR A 190 5.96 -8.28 27.24
CA THR A 190 7.33 -8.17 27.76
C THR A 190 7.45 -8.69 29.19
N THR A 191 6.40 -8.53 30.01
CA THR A 191 6.39 -9.01 31.41
C THR A 191 6.26 -10.53 31.49
N ASP A 192 5.41 -11.13 30.66
CA ASP A 192 5.16 -12.57 30.67
C ASP A 192 6.36 -13.37 30.10
N GLY A 193 7.07 -12.82 29.12
CA GLY A 193 8.30 -13.43 28.54
C GLY A 193 8.08 -14.63 27.61
N ASP A 194 6.86 -15.17 27.53
CA ASP A 194 6.50 -16.31 26.67
C ASP A 194 6.52 -15.98 25.16
N VAL A 195 6.33 -14.70 24.79
CA VAL A 195 6.28 -14.22 23.41
C VAL A 195 7.33 -13.13 23.22
N THR A 196 8.15 -13.27 22.18
CA THR A 196 9.19 -12.28 21.84
C THR A 196 8.66 -11.27 20.82
N LEU A 197 8.79 -9.98 21.14
CA LEU A 197 8.57 -8.88 20.20
C LEU A 197 9.82 -8.72 19.32
N THR A 198 9.62 -8.57 18.00
CA THR A 198 10.70 -8.47 17.02
C THR A 198 10.24 -7.65 15.82
N THR A 199 11.18 -7.08 15.09
CA THR A 199 10.91 -6.56 13.74
C THR A 199 10.93 -7.70 12.71
N CYS A 200 10.32 -7.48 11.54
CA CYS A 200 10.37 -8.43 10.42
C CYS A 200 11.82 -8.67 9.96
N GLN A 201 12.63 -7.61 9.90
CA GLN A 201 14.04 -7.72 9.49
C GLN A 201 14.86 -8.56 10.47
N GLU A 202 14.72 -8.33 11.78
CA GLU A 202 15.41 -9.12 12.79
C GLU A 202 14.98 -10.59 12.73
N TYR A 203 13.68 -10.86 12.60
CA TYR A 203 13.19 -12.23 12.49
C TYR A 203 13.73 -12.93 11.23
N LEU A 204 13.71 -12.24 10.08
CA LEU A 204 14.24 -12.77 8.82
C LEU A 204 15.72 -13.14 8.92
N ASN A 205 16.52 -12.31 9.60
CA ASN A 205 17.96 -12.55 9.79
C ASN A 205 18.23 -13.79 10.66
N HIS A 206 17.44 -13.98 11.73
CA HIS A 206 17.64 -15.10 12.68
C HIS A 206 16.96 -16.40 12.24
N SER A 207 15.84 -16.30 11.52
CA SER A 207 14.97 -17.43 11.14
C SER A 207 14.59 -17.34 9.66
N PRO A 208 15.55 -17.48 8.72
CA PRO A 208 15.27 -17.37 7.30
C PRO A 208 14.29 -18.46 6.83
N PRO A 209 13.44 -18.16 5.83
CA PRO A 209 12.47 -19.12 5.32
C PRO A 209 13.11 -20.44 4.89
N ARG A 210 12.48 -21.56 5.24
CA ARG A 210 12.84 -22.92 4.78
C ARG A 210 11.91 -23.41 3.66
N ARG A 211 10.79 -22.72 3.47
CA ARG A 211 9.71 -23.08 2.56
C ARG A 211 9.67 -22.07 1.41
N THR A 212 9.04 -22.48 0.31
CA THR A 212 8.85 -21.64 -0.87
C THR A 212 7.36 -21.55 -1.20
N VAL A 213 6.94 -20.45 -1.78
CA VAL A 213 5.57 -20.23 -2.24
C VAL A 213 5.55 -19.60 -3.62
N GLN A 214 4.60 -20.01 -4.46
CA GLN A 214 4.29 -19.35 -5.72
C GLN A 214 2.96 -18.63 -5.57
N LEU A 215 3.03 -17.32 -5.42
CA LEU A 215 1.87 -16.50 -5.14
C LEU A 215 0.97 -16.35 -6.37
N THR A 216 -0.33 -16.52 -6.15
CA THR A 216 -1.35 -16.08 -7.10
C THR A 216 -1.61 -14.58 -6.95
N GLU A 217 -2.17 -13.94 -7.97
CA GLU A 217 -2.63 -12.56 -7.85
C GLU A 217 -3.67 -12.43 -6.73
N SER A 218 -3.58 -11.36 -5.94
CA SER A 218 -4.52 -11.08 -4.86
C SER A 218 -4.34 -9.67 -4.32
N SER A 219 -5.20 -9.30 -3.37
CA SER A 219 -5.00 -8.16 -2.49
C SER A 219 -5.41 -8.50 -1.06
N TRP A 220 -5.13 -7.60 -0.12
CA TRP A 220 -5.68 -7.67 1.23
C TRP A 220 -7.06 -7.01 1.39
N GLY A 221 -7.63 -6.50 0.30
CA GLY A 221 -8.92 -5.81 0.24
C GLY A 221 -10.11 -6.76 0.26
N ASP A 222 -11.31 -6.20 0.08
CA ASP A 222 -12.54 -7.01 0.03
C ASP A 222 -12.51 -8.02 -1.12
N GLY A 223 -12.99 -9.24 -0.85
CA GLY A 223 -12.89 -10.37 -1.78
C GLY A 223 -11.48 -10.97 -1.95
N GLY A 224 -10.42 -10.32 -1.46
CA GLY A 224 -9.04 -10.79 -1.59
C GLY A 224 -8.47 -10.70 -3.02
N ASP A 225 -9.12 -9.95 -3.89
CA ASP A 225 -8.73 -9.75 -5.29
C ASP A 225 -8.73 -8.25 -5.66
N HIS A 226 -8.80 -7.93 -6.95
CA HIS A 226 -8.70 -6.55 -7.44
C HIS A 226 -10.02 -5.79 -7.48
N ARG A 227 -11.16 -6.41 -7.12
CA ARG A 227 -12.52 -5.87 -7.38
C ARG A 227 -12.79 -4.49 -6.81
N VAL A 228 -12.13 -4.15 -5.70
CA VAL A 228 -12.31 -2.84 -5.04
C VAL A 228 -11.82 -1.72 -5.96
N TRP A 229 -10.67 -1.92 -6.63
CA TRP A 229 -10.07 -0.93 -7.51
C TRP A 229 -10.46 -1.13 -8.99
N TRP A 230 -10.72 -2.38 -9.39
CA TRP A 230 -11.07 -2.76 -10.75
C TRP A 230 -12.57 -3.09 -10.85
N GLN A 231 -13.37 -2.08 -11.20
CA GLN A 231 -14.81 -2.20 -11.38
C GLN A 231 -15.37 -1.14 -12.33
N ALA A 232 -16.61 -1.31 -12.80
CA ALA A 232 -17.20 -0.43 -13.82
C ALA A 232 -17.09 1.07 -13.48
N GLY A 233 -17.28 1.46 -12.22
CA GLY A 233 -17.21 2.85 -11.78
C GLY A 233 -15.83 3.51 -11.86
N THR A 234 -14.74 2.72 -11.94
CA THR A 234 -13.34 3.18 -11.99
C THR A 234 -12.74 3.08 -13.39
N ARG A 235 -13.48 2.57 -14.37
CA ARG A 235 -13.00 2.34 -15.74
C ARG A 235 -12.36 3.55 -16.41
N GLN A 236 -12.97 4.73 -16.27
CA GLN A 236 -12.43 5.97 -16.85
C GLN A 236 -11.08 6.35 -16.22
N LEU A 237 -10.90 6.13 -14.91
CA LEU A 237 -9.62 6.43 -14.25
C LEU A 237 -8.50 5.59 -14.84
N TRP A 238 -8.75 4.29 -15.02
CA TRP A 238 -7.77 3.39 -15.61
C TRP A 238 -7.42 3.79 -17.05
N HIS A 239 -8.43 4.13 -17.87
CA HIS A 239 -8.21 4.64 -19.22
C HIS A 239 -7.26 5.85 -19.24
N ASP A 240 -7.59 6.88 -18.47
CA ASP A 240 -6.85 8.15 -18.47
C ASP A 240 -5.45 8.00 -17.86
N LEU A 241 -5.31 7.20 -16.79
CA LEU A 241 -4.02 6.89 -16.20
C LEU A 241 -3.09 6.20 -17.22
N TYR A 242 -3.61 5.25 -17.98
CA TYR A 242 -2.82 4.51 -18.96
C TYR A 242 -2.36 5.37 -20.14
N LEU A 243 -3.18 6.33 -20.57
CA LEU A 243 -2.76 7.35 -21.53
C LEU A 243 -1.59 8.16 -20.99
N ALA A 244 -1.71 8.65 -19.75
CA ALA A 244 -0.67 9.44 -19.09
C ALA A 244 0.64 8.65 -18.91
N GLU A 245 0.57 7.37 -18.51
CA GLU A 245 1.74 6.49 -18.41
C GLU A 245 2.45 6.36 -19.77
N GLY A 246 1.68 6.16 -20.84
CA GLY A 246 2.22 6.05 -22.20
C GLY A 246 2.86 7.34 -22.71
N GLU A 247 2.25 8.50 -22.43
CA GLU A 247 2.80 9.81 -22.77
C GLU A 247 4.09 10.10 -21.99
N MET A 248 4.10 9.87 -20.68
CA MET A 248 5.28 10.07 -19.84
C MET A 248 6.43 9.17 -20.26
N TRP A 249 6.15 7.91 -20.62
CA TRP A 249 7.17 7.00 -21.13
C TRP A 249 7.78 7.52 -22.44
N ARG A 250 6.96 7.96 -23.41
CA ARG A 250 7.48 8.53 -24.67
C ARG A 250 8.33 9.77 -24.42
N LEU A 251 7.88 10.65 -23.52
CA LEU A 251 8.64 11.82 -23.12
C LEU A 251 9.98 11.43 -22.49
N ALA A 252 10.00 10.47 -21.56
CA ALA A 252 11.23 9.98 -20.94
C ALA A 252 12.21 9.42 -21.98
N GLN A 253 11.72 8.64 -22.96
CA GLN A 253 12.55 8.12 -24.04
C GLN A 253 13.17 9.22 -24.91
N GLN A 254 12.42 10.30 -25.18
CA GLN A 254 12.95 11.45 -25.92
C GLN A 254 14.06 12.18 -25.14
N LEU A 255 13.92 12.26 -23.81
CA LEU A 255 14.86 12.92 -22.91
C LEU A 255 16.09 12.06 -22.59
N HIS A 256 16.05 10.76 -22.88
CA HIS A 256 17.12 9.83 -22.55
C HIS A 256 18.47 10.27 -23.13
N GLY A 257 19.48 10.37 -22.27
CA GLY A 257 20.83 10.79 -22.65
C GLY A 257 20.98 12.28 -22.99
N ARG A 258 19.93 13.09 -22.88
CA ARG A 258 19.99 14.54 -23.08
C ARG A 258 20.38 15.26 -21.80
N MET A 259 21.17 16.32 -21.93
CA MET A 259 21.28 17.32 -20.87
C MET A 259 20.07 18.24 -20.94
N LEU A 260 19.30 18.30 -19.86
CA LEU A 260 18.12 19.14 -19.79
C LEU A 260 18.51 20.51 -19.24
N ASP A 261 18.00 21.57 -19.88
CA ASP A 261 18.02 22.87 -19.24
C ASP A 261 17.12 22.88 -18.00
N ARG A 262 17.31 23.90 -17.16
CA ARG A 262 16.63 23.99 -15.86
C ARG A 262 15.11 24.09 -16.01
N GLN A 263 14.60 24.74 -17.05
CA GLN A 263 13.17 24.94 -17.23
C GLN A 263 12.48 23.65 -17.66
N VAL A 264 13.05 22.94 -18.64
CA VAL A 264 12.58 21.62 -19.06
C VAL A 264 12.62 20.64 -17.91
N ALA A 265 13.72 20.61 -17.14
CA ALA A 265 13.83 19.73 -15.99
C ALA A 265 12.72 19.97 -14.96
N ARG A 266 12.38 21.24 -14.66
CA ARG A 266 11.27 21.60 -13.77
C ARG A 266 9.93 21.10 -14.28
N ILE A 267 9.61 21.37 -15.55
CA ILE A 267 8.32 20.98 -16.16
C ILE A 267 8.18 19.46 -16.15
N VAL A 268 9.22 18.73 -16.55
CA VAL A 268 9.19 17.25 -16.60
C VAL A 268 9.10 16.66 -15.19
N GLN A 269 9.76 17.27 -14.20
CA GLN A 269 9.63 16.88 -12.81
C GLN A 269 8.20 17.05 -12.30
N GLN A 270 7.55 18.19 -12.56
CA GLN A 270 6.15 18.38 -12.18
C GLN A 270 5.25 17.40 -12.93
N CYS A 271 5.48 17.17 -14.23
CA CYS A 271 4.78 16.16 -15.03
C CYS A 271 4.85 14.77 -14.38
N GLY A 272 6.04 14.36 -13.95
CA GLY A 272 6.23 13.09 -13.22
C GLY A 272 5.51 13.06 -11.86
N CYS A 273 5.47 14.18 -11.13
CA CYS A 273 4.73 14.28 -9.87
C CYS A 273 3.22 14.10 -10.09
N GLU A 274 2.64 14.76 -11.10
CA GLU A 274 1.23 14.60 -11.44
C GLU A 274 0.90 13.16 -11.84
N LEU A 275 1.78 12.48 -12.59
CA LEU A 275 1.59 11.07 -12.91
C LEU A 275 1.59 10.18 -11.65
N LEU A 276 2.51 10.41 -10.72
CA LEU A 276 2.55 9.64 -9.46
C LEU A 276 1.30 9.89 -8.60
N LEU A 277 0.78 11.12 -8.60
CA LEU A 277 -0.48 11.46 -7.92
C LEU A 277 -1.68 10.76 -8.58
N LEU A 278 -1.72 10.66 -9.91
CA LEU A 278 -2.72 9.87 -10.64
C LEU A 278 -2.69 8.38 -10.30
N GLN A 279 -1.49 7.84 -10.05
CA GLN A 279 -1.27 6.42 -9.70
C GLN A 279 -1.68 6.05 -8.28
N SER A 280 -2.15 6.99 -7.45
CA SER A 280 -2.65 6.65 -6.11
C SER A 280 -3.85 5.70 -6.19
N SER A 281 -3.76 4.57 -5.48
CA SER A 281 -4.86 3.60 -5.37
C SER A 281 -6.06 4.13 -4.57
N ASP A 282 -5.91 5.25 -3.85
CA ASP A 282 -6.98 5.86 -3.07
C ASP A 282 -8.13 6.32 -3.96
N TRP A 283 -7.87 6.83 -5.17
CA TRP A 283 -8.92 7.31 -6.06
C TRP A 283 -9.90 6.19 -6.46
N PRO A 284 -9.45 5.06 -7.03
CA PRO A 284 -10.34 3.95 -7.30
C PRO A 284 -10.92 3.33 -6.02
N PHE A 285 -10.22 3.34 -4.89
CA PHE A 285 -10.75 2.85 -3.62
C PHE A 285 -11.95 3.68 -3.10
N MET A 286 -11.81 5.02 -3.05
CA MET A 286 -12.87 5.94 -2.61
C MET A 286 -14.11 5.86 -3.50
N ILE A 287 -13.92 5.71 -4.82
CA ILE A 287 -15.01 5.46 -5.75
C ILE A 287 -15.65 4.10 -5.47
N GLY A 288 -14.82 3.08 -5.28
CA GLY A 288 -15.27 1.70 -5.15
C GLY A 288 -16.02 1.39 -3.86
N THR A 289 -15.67 2.07 -2.77
CA THR A 289 -16.37 1.98 -1.48
C THR A 289 -17.53 2.96 -1.36
N GLY A 290 -17.72 3.85 -2.34
CA GLY A 290 -18.72 4.92 -2.32
C GLY A 290 -18.42 6.04 -1.34
N ASN A 291 -17.28 6.02 -0.65
CA ASN A 291 -16.89 7.04 0.31
C ASN A 291 -16.24 8.22 -0.41
N THR A 292 -16.89 9.40 -0.41
CA THR A 292 -16.35 10.62 -1.03
C THR A 292 -15.96 10.49 -2.51
N ALA A 293 -16.67 9.65 -3.26
CA ALA A 293 -16.38 9.35 -4.68
C ALA A 293 -16.24 10.60 -5.57
N ASP A 294 -17.09 11.62 -5.36
CA ASP A 294 -17.01 12.86 -6.12
C ASP A 294 -15.72 13.65 -5.86
N HIS A 295 -15.19 13.61 -4.64
CA HIS A 295 -13.90 14.21 -4.32
C HIS A 295 -12.78 13.50 -5.09
N ALA A 296 -12.76 12.17 -5.07
CA ALA A 296 -11.78 11.37 -5.79
C ALA A 296 -11.80 11.65 -7.29
N ARG A 297 -12.99 11.68 -7.91
CA ARG A 297 -13.14 12.00 -9.34
C ARG A 297 -12.61 13.40 -9.69
N ARG A 298 -12.93 14.40 -8.87
CA ARG A 298 -12.45 15.78 -9.08
C ARG A 298 -10.93 15.89 -8.94
N ARG A 299 -10.35 15.27 -7.91
CA ARG A 299 -8.89 15.29 -7.67
C ARG A 299 -8.14 14.58 -8.78
N PHE A 300 -8.58 13.39 -9.17
CA PHE A 300 -7.99 12.67 -10.29
C PHE A 300 -8.05 13.49 -11.58
N ALA A 301 -9.22 14.07 -11.92
CA ALA A 301 -9.36 14.88 -13.13
C ALA A 301 -8.46 16.13 -13.11
N LEU A 302 -8.24 16.73 -11.95
CA LEU A 302 -7.31 17.85 -11.79
C LEU A 302 -5.87 17.41 -12.06
N HIS A 303 -5.39 16.34 -11.41
CA HIS A 303 -4.05 15.81 -11.66
C HIS A 303 -3.85 15.38 -13.11
N TYR A 304 -4.89 14.84 -13.76
CA TYR A 304 -4.81 14.45 -15.16
C TYR A 304 -4.69 15.67 -16.08
N LYS A 305 -5.48 16.72 -15.82
CA LYS A 305 -5.34 18.00 -16.53
C LYS A 305 -3.94 18.61 -16.32
N ASN A 306 -3.45 18.63 -15.08
CA ASN A 306 -2.13 19.17 -14.76
C ASN A 306 -1.01 18.39 -15.46
N PHE A 307 -1.10 17.06 -15.48
CA PHE A 307 -0.21 16.19 -16.23
C PHE A 307 -0.22 16.55 -17.72
N GLN A 308 -1.40 16.67 -18.34
CA GLN A 308 -1.54 17.01 -19.75
C GLN A 308 -0.92 18.39 -20.08
N SER A 309 -1.15 19.39 -19.22
CA SER A 309 -0.53 20.71 -19.36
C SER A 309 1.00 20.60 -19.29
N CYS A 310 1.55 19.94 -18.27
CA CYS A 310 2.99 19.78 -18.10
C CYS A 310 3.62 19.01 -19.27
N HIS A 311 2.98 17.95 -19.75
CA HIS A 311 3.45 17.18 -20.90
C HIS A 311 3.47 18.02 -22.18
N ALA A 312 2.41 18.81 -22.44
CA ALA A 312 2.33 19.71 -23.59
C ALA A 312 3.41 20.80 -23.52
N TRP A 313 3.62 21.40 -22.35
CA TRP A 313 4.67 22.38 -22.10
C TRP A 313 6.06 21.80 -22.31
N ALA A 314 6.33 20.60 -21.77
CA ALA A 314 7.61 19.92 -21.97
C ALA A 314 7.89 19.70 -23.45
N THR A 315 6.89 19.22 -24.20
CA THR A 315 7.00 18.98 -25.65
C THR A 315 7.30 20.27 -26.42
N ARG A 316 6.59 21.35 -26.11
CA ARG A 316 6.78 22.67 -26.76
C ARG A 316 8.16 23.26 -26.47
N VAL A 317 8.60 23.23 -25.21
CA VAL A 317 9.91 23.77 -24.81
C VAL A 317 11.05 22.94 -25.41
N LEU A 318 10.91 21.62 -25.50
CA LEU A 318 11.85 20.76 -26.23
C LEU A 318 11.91 21.07 -27.73
N GLY A 319 10.82 21.57 -28.31
CA GLY A 319 10.73 22.08 -29.67
C GLY A 319 11.35 23.47 -29.87
N GLY A 320 11.84 24.12 -28.81
CA GLY A 320 12.45 25.44 -28.84
C GLY A 320 11.49 26.60 -28.53
N GLU A 321 10.25 26.30 -28.11
CA GLU A 321 9.32 27.35 -27.67
C GLU A 321 9.62 27.80 -26.23
N THR A 322 9.17 29.00 -25.87
CA THR A 322 9.19 29.50 -24.50
C THR A 322 7.79 29.49 -23.91
N LEU A 323 7.65 29.15 -22.64
CA LEU A 323 6.37 29.27 -21.93
C LEU A 323 5.96 30.73 -21.79
N ALA A 324 4.65 30.99 -21.92
CA ALA A 324 4.07 32.28 -21.60
C ALA A 324 4.10 32.54 -20.08
N GLU A 325 4.00 33.81 -19.67
CA GLU A 325 3.99 34.18 -18.24
C GLU A 325 2.89 33.47 -17.44
N GLU A 326 1.72 33.27 -18.05
CA GLU A 326 0.60 32.60 -17.38
C GLU A 326 0.90 31.10 -17.17
N GLU A 327 1.51 30.43 -18.14
CA GLU A 327 1.91 29.02 -18.03
C GLU A 327 2.98 28.83 -16.96
N LEU A 328 3.90 29.80 -16.81
CA LEU A 328 4.88 29.80 -15.73
C LEU A 328 4.21 29.95 -14.36
N ARG A 329 3.21 30.82 -14.22
CA ARG A 329 2.44 30.97 -12.98
C ARG A 329 1.64 29.71 -12.65
N GLU A 330 1.03 29.09 -13.64
CA GLU A 330 0.34 27.81 -13.47
C GLU A 330 1.29 26.72 -13.00
N LEU A 331 2.48 26.61 -13.62
CA LEU A 331 3.51 25.66 -13.18
C LEU A 331 3.96 25.92 -11.74
N GLU A 332 4.20 27.18 -11.36
CA GLU A 332 4.61 27.55 -9.99
C GLU A 332 3.53 27.19 -8.96
N GLU A 333 2.26 27.38 -9.31
CA GLU A 333 1.14 26.99 -8.43
C GLU A 333 1.02 25.47 -8.31
N MET A 334 1.23 24.72 -9.39
CA MET A 334 1.29 23.25 -9.36
C MET A 334 2.47 22.77 -8.49
N GLU A 335 3.67 23.32 -8.67
CA GLU A 335 4.84 22.99 -7.84
C GLU A 335 4.59 23.29 -6.35
N ARG A 336 3.81 24.34 -6.04
CA ARG A 336 3.46 24.71 -4.66
C ARG A 336 2.42 23.78 -4.05
N GLN A 337 1.42 23.33 -4.82
CA GLN A 337 0.34 22.46 -4.34
C GLN A 337 0.75 20.99 -4.30
N ASP A 338 1.47 20.53 -5.33
CA ASP A 338 1.67 19.13 -5.68
C ASP A 338 3.16 18.72 -5.75
N GLY A 339 4.08 19.61 -5.37
CA GLY A 339 5.54 19.38 -5.38
C GLY A 339 6.06 18.47 -4.25
N ILE A 340 5.46 17.28 -4.07
CA ILE A 340 5.80 16.35 -2.98
C ILE A 340 7.13 15.60 -3.18
N PHE A 341 7.65 15.52 -4.42
CA PHE A 341 8.90 14.83 -4.76
C PHE A 341 9.94 15.81 -5.33
N HIS A 342 10.62 16.55 -4.44
CA HIS A 342 11.63 17.55 -4.84
C HIS A 342 12.87 16.96 -5.55
N GLU A 343 13.17 15.69 -5.34
CA GLU A 343 14.32 14.98 -5.93
C GLU A 343 13.84 13.77 -6.77
N LEU A 344 12.78 13.95 -7.56
CA LEU A 344 12.24 12.88 -8.41
C LEU A 344 13.27 12.44 -9.47
N ASP A 345 13.68 11.17 -9.42
CA ASP A 345 14.56 10.59 -10.45
C ASP A 345 13.76 10.31 -11.72
N LEU A 346 13.87 11.19 -12.71
CA LEU A 346 13.23 11.05 -14.01
C LEU A 346 13.64 9.77 -14.77
N GLY A 347 14.78 9.18 -14.40
CA GLY A 347 15.22 7.91 -14.95
C GLY A 347 14.26 6.75 -14.65
N MET A 348 13.39 6.88 -13.64
CA MET A 348 12.40 5.84 -13.30
C MET A 348 11.34 5.62 -14.39
N PHE A 349 11.11 6.61 -15.26
CA PHE A 349 10.17 6.51 -16.37
C PHE A 349 10.80 5.90 -17.64
N LEU A 350 12.11 5.64 -17.62
CA LEU A 350 12.79 4.89 -18.67
C LEU A 350 12.54 3.40 -18.46
N VAL A 351 11.85 2.78 -19.40
CA VAL A 351 11.71 1.32 -19.44
C VAL A 351 12.50 0.79 -20.62
N GLU A 352 13.50 -0.06 -20.35
CA GLU A 352 14.38 -0.63 -21.38
C GLU A 352 13.65 -1.57 -22.36
N ASN A 353 12.44 -2.06 -22.02
CA ASN A 353 11.63 -2.93 -22.89
C ASN A 353 10.13 -2.52 -22.87
N PRO A 354 9.54 -2.13 -24.03
CA PRO A 354 8.14 -1.72 -24.11
C PRO A 354 7.16 -2.91 -23.98
N PRO A 355 5.90 -2.69 -23.56
CA PRO A 355 4.81 -3.53 -24.02
C PRO A 355 4.74 -3.40 -25.55
N ALA A 356 5.12 -4.46 -26.26
CA ALA A 356 5.37 -4.39 -27.70
C ALA A 356 4.13 -3.90 -28.49
N ALA A 357 4.26 -2.74 -29.14
CA ALA A 357 3.66 -2.56 -30.46
C ALA A 357 4.44 -3.49 -31.40
N SER A 358 3.75 -4.46 -32.01
CA SER A 358 4.32 -5.62 -32.69
C SER A 358 5.59 -5.31 -33.52
N SER A 359 6.73 -5.84 -33.12
CA SER A 359 7.77 -6.35 -34.03
C SER A 359 8.80 -7.17 -33.26
N ALA A 360 9.32 -8.19 -33.94
CA ALA A 360 9.98 -9.34 -33.35
C ALA A 360 11.47 -9.15 -33.05
N ARG A 361 11.93 -9.91 -32.04
CA ARG A 361 13.28 -10.43 -31.76
C ARG A 361 14.40 -9.46 -31.35
N GLY A 362 14.94 -9.73 -30.17
CA GLY A 362 16.33 -9.45 -29.78
C GLY A 362 16.57 -9.77 -28.31
N MET A 363 17.30 -10.86 -28.01
CA MET A 363 17.90 -11.12 -26.69
C MET A 363 19.12 -10.20 -26.53
N VAL A 364 19.15 -9.33 -25.50
CA VAL A 364 20.41 -8.77 -24.95
C VAL A 364 20.26 -8.46 -23.44
N GLU A 365 21.35 -8.78 -22.73
CA GLU A 365 21.83 -8.50 -21.37
C GLU A 365 20.97 -7.76 -20.34
N SER A 366 20.85 -8.38 -19.16
CA SER A 366 20.24 -7.82 -17.96
C SER A 366 21.06 -6.66 -17.40
N SER A 367 20.68 -5.43 -17.71
CA SER A 367 21.05 -4.28 -16.89
C SER A 367 20.22 -4.31 -15.59
N ARG A 368 20.82 -3.93 -14.46
CA ARG A 368 20.11 -3.88 -13.17
C ARG A 368 19.05 -2.79 -13.25
N PRO A 369 17.77 -3.06 -12.94
CA PRO A 369 16.78 -2.00 -12.78
C PRO A 369 17.28 -1.02 -11.71
N ARG A 370 17.43 0.26 -12.07
CA ARG A 370 17.73 1.31 -11.09
C ARG A 370 16.49 1.49 -10.22
N ALA A 371 16.71 1.52 -8.90
CA ALA A 371 15.66 1.46 -7.90
C ALA A 371 14.53 2.47 -8.13
N ILE A 372 13.31 1.97 -7.99
CA ILE A 372 12.05 2.74 -8.01
C ILE A 372 11.97 3.43 -6.64
N VAL A 373 12.39 4.69 -6.56
CA VAL A 373 12.34 5.55 -5.36
C VAL A 373 13.28 5.12 -4.22
N ARG A 374 14.33 5.92 -3.97
CA ARG A 374 15.07 5.89 -2.69
C ARG A 374 14.40 6.86 -1.72
N LEU A 375 13.63 6.35 -0.76
CA LEU A 375 13.31 7.12 0.45
C LEU A 375 14.62 7.31 1.23
N LYS A 376 14.96 8.55 1.59
CA LYS A 376 16.14 8.84 2.42
C LYS A 376 15.99 8.10 3.75
N ASP A 377 16.90 7.16 4.02
CA ASP A 377 17.16 6.60 5.35
C ASP A 377 17.73 7.69 6.28
N ARG A 378 16.93 8.68 6.68
CA ARG A 378 17.25 9.60 7.77
C ARG A 378 15.98 10.01 8.50
N PHE A 379 15.61 9.22 9.49
CA PHE A 379 14.91 9.79 10.65
C PHE A 379 15.89 10.77 11.32
N PRO A 380 15.47 12.01 11.64
CA PRO A 380 16.27 12.89 12.50
C PRO A 380 16.51 12.18 13.83
N GLN A 381 17.77 12.17 14.29
CA GLN A 381 18.14 11.77 15.64
C GLN A 381 17.58 12.75 16.67
#